data_AF-A0A537X0D1-F1
#
_entry.id   AF-A0A537X0D1-F1
#
_cell.length_a   1.000
_cell.length_b   1.000
_cell.length_c   1.000
_cell.angle_alpha   90.00
_cell.angle_beta   90.00
_cell.angle_gamma   90.00
#
_symmetry.space_group_name_H-M   'P 1'
#
loop_
_entity.id
_entity.type
_entity.pdbx_description
1 polymer ?
#
loop_
_entity_poly.entity_id
_entity_poly.type
_entity_poly.pdbx_seq_one_letter_code
_entity_poly.pdbx_strand_id
1 'polypeptide(L)'
;MKRFGAAVCLLSATLMLASGAAWAKGDERVFVRIRGPGLAQPIVVKGNMGAPLGDPFWALAHLVVSGPGVSTPLPGSLGPRYIFNYVDPCCGNRITQYVYPFAVGGPLVYTPKGQRSAAFQMNFMDEFPVFLAGWSQAPSSTLTGRLEGYGIPRPVASRSTGSSDGRETPVLWLLPALLVLGLAVGMTFTGRRRRSSARQATQDGLVSPLDGDIGRAIRSPRGA
;
A
#
# COMPACT_ATOMS: atom_id res chain seq x y z
N MET A 1 -56.13 -17.13 -34.21
CA MET A 1 -55.40 -17.65 -33.02
C MET A 1 -54.15 -18.48 -33.36
N LYS A 2 -54.18 -19.42 -34.33
CA LYS A 2 -53.01 -20.28 -34.67
C LYS A 2 -51.74 -19.54 -35.15
N ARG A 3 -51.87 -18.36 -35.79
CA ARG A 3 -50.74 -17.60 -36.35
C ARG A 3 -49.92 -16.83 -35.29
N PHE A 4 -50.52 -16.49 -34.16
CA PHE A 4 -49.82 -15.81 -33.06
C PHE A 4 -48.89 -16.77 -32.31
N GLY A 5 -49.30 -18.02 -32.10
CA GLY A 5 -48.44 -19.03 -31.46
C GLY A 5 -47.18 -19.33 -32.28
N ALA A 6 -47.32 -19.45 -33.61
CA ALA A 6 -46.18 -19.69 -34.50
C ALA A 6 -45.20 -18.51 -34.51
N ALA A 7 -45.69 -17.27 -34.51
CA ALA A 7 -44.84 -16.08 -34.45
C ALA A 7 -44.09 -15.97 -33.12
N VAL A 8 -44.74 -16.28 -32.00
CA VAL A 8 -44.11 -16.28 -30.67
C VAL A 8 -43.02 -17.38 -30.59
N CYS A 9 -43.28 -18.58 -31.10
CA CYS A 9 -42.28 -19.65 -31.11
C CYS A 9 -41.06 -19.32 -31.99
N LEU A 10 -41.27 -18.72 -33.16
CA LEU A 10 -40.18 -18.29 -34.04
C LEU A 10 -39.33 -17.18 -33.41
N LEU A 11 -39.97 -16.21 -32.74
CA LEU A 11 -39.27 -15.13 -32.04
C LEU A 11 -38.42 -15.64 -30.87
N SER A 12 -38.94 -16.62 -30.11
CA SER A 12 -38.19 -17.24 -29.00
C SER A 12 -37.00 -18.05 -29.50
N ALA A 13 -37.17 -18.79 -30.61
CA ALA A 13 -36.09 -19.58 -31.19
C ALA A 13 -34.96 -18.69 -31.73
N THR A 14 -35.28 -17.56 -32.37
CA THR A 14 -34.26 -16.60 -32.81
C THR A 14 -33.60 -15.87 -31.64
N LEU A 15 -34.31 -15.58 -30.55
CA LEU A 15 -33.71 -15.03 -29.33
C LEU A 15 -32.72 -15.99 -28.67
N MET A 16 -33.03 -17.29 -28.64
CA MET A 16 -32.14 -18.33 -28.10
C MET A 16 -30.91 -18.60 -28.98
N LEU A 17 -31.05 -18.42 -30.30
CA LEU A 17 -29.93 -18.50 -31.24
C LEU A 17 -29.06 -17.23 -31.24
N ALA A 18 -29.61 -16.09 -30.82
CA ALA A 18 -28.92 -14.81 -30.69
C ALA A 18 -28.25 -14.61 -29.31
N SER A 19 -28.59 -15.42 -28.31
CA SER A 19 -27.81 -15.51 -27.07
C SER A 19 -26.50 -16.23 -27.36
N GLY A 20 -25.52 -15.47 -27.86
CA GLY A 20 -24.14 -15.92 -27.99
C GLY A 20 -23.65 -16.53 -26.68
N ALA A 21 -22.75 -17.52 -26.79
CA ALA A 21 -22.14 -18.18 -25.65
C ALA A 21 -21.79 -17.12 -24.60
N ALA A 22 -22.44 -17.18 -23.44
CA ALA A 22 -22.13 -16.29 -22.35
C ALA A 22 -20.67 -16.53 -21.97
N TRP A 23 -19.76 -15.69 -22.47
CA TRP A 23 -18.40 -15.52 -21.99
C TRP A 23 -18.46 -14.93 -20.57
N ALA A 24 -19.10 -15.64 -19.65
CA ALA A 24 -19.46 -15.16 -18.31
C ALA A 24 -18.44 -15.55 -17.23
N LYS A 25 -17.45 -16.36 -17.58
CA LYS A 25 -16.22 -16.50 -16.79
C LYS A 25 -15.13 -15.80 -17.56
N GLY A 26 -14.75 -14.61 -17.11
CA GLY A 26 -13.64 -13.87 -17.71
C GLY A 26 -12.43 -14.79 -17.87
N ASP A 27 -11.75 -14.67 -19.01
CA ASP A 27 -10.60 -15.50 -19.41
C ASP A 27 -9.34 -15.21 -18.55
N GLU A 28 -9.52 -14.52 -17.43
CA GLU A 28 -8.42 -14.11 -16.57
C GLU A 28 -8.00 -15.29 -15.71
N ARG A 29 -6.79 -15.77 -16.00
CA ARG A 29 -6.10 -16.81 -15.26
C ARG A 29 -6.01 -16.49 -13.76
N VAL A 30 -6.15 -17.51 -12.92
CA VAL A 30 -5.85 -17.41 -11.49
C VAL A 30 -4.41 -16.97 -11.31
N PHE A 31 -4.14 -16.21 -10.26
CA PHE A 31 -2.79 -15.73 -10.02
C PHE A 31 -2.47 -15.59 -8.54
N VAL A 32 -1.19 -15.66 -8.24
CA VAL A 32 -0.63 -15.31 -6.94
C VAL A 32 0.21 -14.06 -7.08
N ARG A 33 -0.14 -13.04 -6.31
CA ARG A 33 0.58 -11.77 -6.23
C ARG A 33 1.44 -11.77 -4.98
N ILE A 34 2.74 -11.68 -5.19
CA ILE A 34 3.75 -11.68 -4.12
C ILE A 34 4.24 -10.26 -3.91
N ARG A 35 4.19 -9.79 -2.66
CA ARG A 35 4.70 -8.49 -2.23
C ARG A 35 5.61 -8.67 -1.03
N GLY A 36 6.62 -7.82 -0.89
CA GLY A 36 7.49 -7.85 0.29
C GLY A 36 8.72 -6.96 0.12
N PRO A 37 9.62 -6.98 1.11
CA PRO A 37 10.86 -6.22 1.09
C PRO A 37 11.70 -6.52 -0.16
N GLY A 38 12.36 -5.49 -0.70
CA GLY A 38 13.25 -5.63 -1.86
C GLY A 38 12.56 -5.76 -3.22
N LEU A 39 11.23 -5.85 -3.27
CA LEU A 39 10.48 -5.88 -4.52
C LEU A 39 9.98 -4.48 -4.90
N ALA A 40 10.49 -3.93 -6.01
CA ALA A 40 10.02 -2.65 -6.55
C ALA A 40 8.57 -2.73 -7.08
N GLN A 41 8.20 -3.87 -7.65
CA GLN A 41 6.85 -4.19 -8.11
C GLN A 41 6.45 -5.58 -7.62
N PRO A 42 5.14 -5.85 -7.42
CA PRO A 42 4.70 -7.19 -7.06
C PRO A 42 5.05 -8.22 -8.15
N ILE A 43 5.54 -9.39 -7.73
CA ILE A 43 5.67 -10.52 -8.64
C ILE A 43 4.28 -11.14 -8.82
N VAL A 44 3.90 -11.43 -10.06
CA VAL A 44 2.62 -12.07 -10.38
C VAL A 44 2.89 -13.38 -11.10
N VAL A 45 2.56 -14.50 -10.46
CA VAL A 45 2.61 -15.83 -11.08
C VAL A 45 1.19 -16.21 -11.45
N LYS A 46 0.94 -16.35 -12.76
CA LYS A 46 -0.37 -16.72 -13.32
C LYS A 46 -0.41 -18.21 -13.62
N GLY A 47 -1.56 -18.85 -13.44
CA GLY A 47 -1.78 -20.24 -13.78
C GLY A 47 -3.24 -20.51 -14.12
N ASN A 48 -3.56 -21.78 -14.32
CA ASN A 48 -4.90 -22.23 -14.64
C ASN A 48 -5.55 -22.86 -13.40
N MET A 49 -6.88 -22.71 -13.32
CA MET A 49 -7.64 -23.34 -12.26
C MET A 49 -7.65 -24.86 -12.41
N GLY A 50 -7.67 -25.61 -11.30
CA GLY A 50 -7.81 -27.08 -11.30
C GLY A 50 -6.51 -27.88 -11.36
N ALA A 51 -5.41 -27.34 -10.84
CA ALA A 51 -4.13 -28.04 -10.65
C ALA A 51 -3.58 -28.84 -11.84
N PRO A 52 -3.53 -28.30 -13.07
CA PRO A 52 -2.90 -29.02 -14.17
C PRO A 52 -1.41 -29.26 -13.89
N LEU A 53 -0.91 -30.45 -14.24
CA LEU A 53 0.50 -30.80 -14.08
C LEU A 53 1.41 -29.74 -14.73
N GLY A 54 2.41 -29.28 -13.97
CA GLY A 54 3.37 -28.28 -14.43
C GLY A 54 2.88 -26.82 -14.37
N ASP A 55 1.68 -26.56 -13.84
CA ASP A 55 1.18 -25.20 -13.69
C ASP A 55 1.99 -24.41 -12.65
N PRO A 56 2.48 -23.19 -12.99
CA PRO A 56 3.37 -22.43 -12.11
C PRO A 56 2.65 -21.85 -10.87
N PHE A 57 1.34 -21.62 -10.92
CA PHE A 57 0.56 -21.19 -9.75
C PHE A 57 0.48 -22.33 -8.73
N TRP A 58 0.10 -23.53 -9.18
CA TRP A 58 0.01 -24.70 -8.30
C TRP A 58 1.37 -25.16 -7.81
N ALA A 59 2.39 -25.15 -8.70
CA ALA A 59 3.76 -25.44 -8.31
C ALA A 59 4.26 -24.50 -7.20
N LEU A 60 3.88 -23.22 -7.22
CA LEU A 60 4.21 -22.32 -6.11
C LEU A 60 3.39 -22.62 -4.85
N ALA A 61 2.09 -22.92 -4.99
CA ALA A 61 1.24 -23.27 -3.86
C ALA A 61 1.76 -24.51 -3.11
N HIS A 62 2.24 -25.54 -3.81
CA HIS A 62 2.86 -26.73 -3.20
C HIS A 62 4.12 -26.44 -2.36
N LEU A 63 4.80 -25.33 -2.62
CA LEU A 63 5.98 -24.95 -1.84
C LEU A 63 5.62 -24.25 -0.52
N VAL A 64 4.38 -23.77 -0.37
CA VAL A 64 3.98 -22.85 0.70
C VAL A 64 2.81 -23.41 1.54
N VAL A 65 1.85 -24.07 0.89
CA VAL A 65 0.57 -24.45 1.48
C VAL A 65 0.67 -25.82 2.17
N SER A 66 0.00 -25.96 3.31
CA SER A 66 -0.26 -27.25 3.97
C SER A 66 0.96 -28.03 4.46
N GLY A 67 2.04 -27.34 4.83
CA GLY A 67 3.09 -27.96 5.64
C GLY A 67 2.64 -28.18 7.10
N PRO A 68 3.45 -28.89 7.90
CA PRO A 68 3.09 -29.23 9.26
C PRO A 68 2.88 -27.97 10.12
N GLY A 69 1.83 -27.99 10.94
CA GLY A 69 1.54 -26.91 11.87
C GLY A 69 2.63 -26.77 12.93
N VAL A 70 2.97 -25.53 13.29
CA VAL A 70 3.97 -25.23 14.32
C VAL A 70 3.41 -24.27 15.37
N SER A 71 4.05 -24.24 16.54
CA SER A 71 3.76 -23.20 17.53
C SER A 71 4.16 -21.82 17.00
N THR A 72 3.63 -20.77 17.62
CA THR A 72 3.97 -19.39 17.25
C THR A 72 5.49 -19.17 17.37
N PRO A 73 6.17 -18.80 16.27
CA PRO A 73 7.61 -18.58 16.28
C PRO A 73 7.97 -17.31 17.06
N LEU A 74 9.21 -17.27 17.56
CA LEU A 74 9.75 -16.09 18.22
C LEU A 74 9.84 -14.93 17.22
N PRO A 75 9.44 -13.69 17.56
CA PRO A 75 9.46 -12.58 16.61
C PRO A 75 10.81 -12.34 15.93
N GLY A 76 11.91 -12.51 16.67
CA GLY A 76 13.28 -12.33 16.15
C GLY A 76 13.75 -13.43 15.18
N SER A 77 13.03 -14.55 15.08
CA SER A 77 13.42 -15.68 14.22
C SER A 77 12.77 -15.64 12.83
N LEU A 78 11.86 -14.71 12.56
CA LEU A 78 11.03 -14.73 11.35
C LEU A 78 11.71 -14.17 10.10
N GLY A 79 12.66 -13.25 10.24
CA GLY A 79 13.20 -12.53 9.09
C GLY A 79 12.12 -11.69 8.35
N PRO A 80 12.34 -11.31 7.08
CA PRO A 80 11.41 -10.48 6.34
C PRO A 80 10.13 -11.21 5.94
N ARG A 81 9.01 -10.50 6.08
CA ARG A 81 7.67 -10.98 5.71
C ARG A 81 7.36 -10.66 4.25
N TYR A 82 6.96 -11.67 3.50
CA TYR A 82 6.34 -11.57 2.19
C TYR A 82 4.85 -11.91 2.28
N ILE A 83 4.03 -11.30 1.43
CA ILE A 83 2.58 -11.48 1.39
C ILE A 83 2.25 -12.15 0.07
N PHE A 84 1.65 -13.35 0.15
CA PHE A 84 1.21 -14.13 -0.99
C PHE A 84 -0.32 -14.02 -1.05
N ASN A 85 -0.81 -13.36 -2.09
CA ASN A 85 -2.24 -13.20 -2.32
C ASN A 85 -2.63 -14.05 -3.53
N TYR A 86 -3.19 -15.23 -3.30
CA TYR A 86 -3.82 -16.05 -4.32
C TYR A 86 -5.19 -15.44 -4.64
N VAL A 87 -5.47 -15.24 -5.91
CA VAL A 87 -6.69 -14.58 -6.40
C VAL A 87 -7.29 -15.42 -7.52
N ASP A 88 -8.58 -15.69 -7.39
CA ASP A 88 -9.42 -16.17 -8.46
C ASP A 88 -10.29 -15.02 -8.96
N PRO A 89 -9.94 -14.40 -10.10
CA PRO A 89 -10.61 -13.21 -10.60
C PRO A 89 -12.03 -13.48 -11.10
N CYS A 90 -12.37 -14.71 -11.52
CA CYS A 90 -13.73 -15.01 -12.01
C CYS A 90 -14.80 -14.75 -10.96
N CYS A 91 -14.42 -14.98 -9.71
CA CYS A 91 -15.36 -15.27 -8.65
C CYS A 91 -15.03 -14.46 -7.38
N GLY A 92 -13.97 -13.64 -7.42
CA GLY A 92 -13.57 -12.74 -6.35
C GLY A 92 -12.95 -13.42 -5.13
N ASN A 93 -12.67 -14.73 -5.22
CA ASN A 93 -12.08 -15.47 -4.11
C ASN A 93 -10.62 -15.08 -3.91
N ARG A 94 -10.19 -15.01 -2.64
CA ARG A 94 -8.83 -14.64 -2.27
C ARG A 94 -8.35 -15.40 -1.05
N ILE A 95 -7.11 -15.87 -1.12
CA ILE A 95 -6.36 -16.42 0.01
C ILE A 95 -5.10 -15.58 0.19
N THR A 96 -4.87 -15.14 1.41
CA THR A 96 -3.69 -14.39 1.85
C THR A 96 -2.86 -15.28 2.77
N GLN A 97 -1.56 -15.36 2.52
CA GLN A 97 -0.59 -15.99 3.41
C GLN A 97 0.57 -15.03 3.66
N TYR A 98 1.10 -15.04 4.89
CA TYR A 98 2.34 -14.37 5.23
C TYR A 98 3.47 -15.39 5.22
N VAL A 99 4.41 -15.22 4.30
CA VAL A 99 5.50 -16.14 4.06
C VAL A 99 6.79 -15.52 4.58
N TYR A 100 7.59 -16.30 5.28
CA TYR A 100 8.85 -15.93 5.89
C TYR A 100 9.94 -16.85 5.33
N PRO A 101 10.46 -16.59 4.11
CA PRO A 101 11.34 -17.51 3.40
C PRO A 101 12.70 -17.71 4.04
N PHE A 102 13.09 -16.78 4.91
CA PHE A 102 14.41 -16.69 5.51
C PHE A 102 14.35 -16.76 7.04
N ALA A 103 13.29 -17.35 7.60
CA ALA A 103 13.19 -17.56 9.03
C ALA A 103 14.28 -18.52 9.52
N VAL A 104 14.79 -18.26 10.72
CA VAL A 104 15.74 -19.12 11.42
C VAL A 104 15.05 -20.43 11.75
N GLY A 105 15.65 -21.56 11.34
CA GLY A 105 15.01 -22.88 11.43
C GLY A 105 14.24 -23.31 10.18
N GLY A 106 14.25 -22.47 9.13
CA GLY A 106 13.65 -22.77 7.83
C GLY A 106 12.39 -21.94 7.54
N PRO A 107 11.87 -22.00 6.30
CA PRO A 107 10.77 -21.14 5.90
C PRO A 107 9.48 -21.41 6.67
N LEU A 108 8.82 -20.33 7.09
CA LEU A 108 7.57 -20.39 7.85
C LEU A 108 6.44 -19.68 7.10
N VAL A 109 5.21 -20.12 7.34
CA VAL A 109 4.00 -19.57 6.74
C VAL A 109 2.97 -19.33 7.82
N TYR A 110 2.32 -18.17 7.77
CA TYR A 110 1.14 -17.89 8.57
C TYR A 110 -0.07 -17.69 7.66
N THR A 111 -1.10 -18.50 7.90
CA THR A 111 -2.40 -18.39 7.21
C THR A 111 -3.43 -17.78 8.17
N PRO A 112 -3.90 -16.55 7.95
CA PRO A 112 -4.99 -15.96 8.72
C PRO A 112 -6.25 -16.83 8.74
N LYS A 113 -7.00 -16.78 9.85
CA LYS A 113 -8.29 -17.47 10.01
C LYS A 113 -9.36 -16.90 9.07
N GLY A 114 -10.44 -17.66 8.85
CA GLY A 114 -11.61 -17.21 8.08
C GLY A 114 -11.54 -17.43 6.57
N GLN A 115 -10.44 -17.99 6.06
CA GLN A 115 -10.20 -18.13 4.61
C GLN A 115 -10.63 -19.50 4.02
N ARG A 116 -11.22 -20.38 4.84
CA ARG A 116 -11.57 -21.75 4.44
C ARG A 116 -12.58 -21.81 3.28
N SER A 117 -13.58 -20.93 3.28
CA SER A 117 -14.57 -20.87 2.19
C SER A 117 -13.89 -20.49 0.86
N ALA A 118 -13.04 -19.46 0.86
CA ALA A 118 -12.26 -19.10 -0.32
C ALA A 118 -11.30 -20.21 -0.75
N ALA A 119 -10.64 -20.90 0.20
CA ALA A 119 -9.78 -22.05 -0.10
C ALA A 119 -10.56 -23.21 -0.75
N PHE A 120 -11.78 -23.48 -0.28
CA PHE A 120 -12.65 -24.48 -0.88
C PHE A 120 -13.06 -24.08 -2.30
N GLN A 121 -13.58 -22.86 -2.49
CA GLN A 121 -13.98 -22.35 -3.81
C GLN A 121 -12.80 -22.27 -4.79
N MET A 122 -11.58 -22.11 -4.27
CA MET A 122 -10.38 -22.06 -5.06
C MET A 122 -9.71 -23.43 -5.30
N ASN A 123 -10.38 -24.55 -4.98
CA ASN A 123 -9.87 -25.93 -5.07
C ASN A 123 -8.59 -26.20 -4.24
N PHE A 124 -8.21 -25.30 -3.33
CA PHE A 124 -7.07 -25.53 -2.43
C PHE A 124 -7.36 -26.69 -1.48
N MET A 125 -8.62 -26.93 -1.14
CA MET A 125 -8.98 -28.03 -0.24
C MET A 125 -8.94 -29.41 -0.91
N ASP A 126 -9.08 -29.47 -2.24
CA ASP A 126 -8.97 -30.71 -3.00
C ASP A 126 -7.49 -31.07 -3.20
N GLU A 127 -6.67 -30.07 -3.52
CA GLU A 127 -5.22 -30.24 -3.71
C GLU A 127 -4.46 -30.36 -2.38
N PHE A 128 -4.93 -29.65 -1.36
CA PHE A 128 -4.33 -29.58 -0.04
C PHE A 128 -5.37 -29.93 1.04
N PRO A 129 -5.61 -31.23 1.31
CA PRO A 129 -6.64 -31.69 2.25
C PRO A 129 -6.47 -31.11 3.67
N VAL A 130 -5.22 -30.75 4.02
CA VAL A 130 -4.85 -30.16 5.31
C VAL A 130 -4.62 -28.65 5.17
N PHE A 131 -5.57 -27.92 4.58
CA PHE A 131 -5.54 -26.46 4.57
C PHE A 131 -5.95 -25.91 5.95
N LEU A 132 -4.94 -25.57 6.77
CA LEU A 132 -5.13 -25.08 8.14
C LEU A 132 -4.77 -23.59 8.28
N ALA A 133 -5.52 -22.90 9.14
CA ALA A 133 -5.14 -21.57 9.59
C ALA A 133 -4.11 -21.67 10.73
N GLY A 134 -3.29 -20.63 10.87
CA GLY A 134 -2.23 -20.57 11.87
C GLY A 134 -0.83 -20.66 11.25
N TRP A 135 0.15 -20.98 12.10
CA TRP A 135 1.54 -21.14 11.71
C TRP A 135 1.83 -22.54 11.20
N SER A 136 2.55 -22.63 10.11
CA SER A 136 3.08 -23.88 9.57
C SER A 136 4.50 -23.70 9.08
N GLN A 137 5.26 -24.79 9.06
CA GLN A 137 6.49 -24.85 8.30
C GLN A 137 6.14 -24.95 6.82
N ALA A 138 6.92 -24.30 5.95
CA ALA A 138 6.75 -24.51 4.52
C ALA A 138 7.06 -26.00 4.18
N PRO A 139 6.25 -26.68 3.36
CA PRO A 139 6.46 -28.08 3.03
C PRO A 139 7.80 -28.36 2.36
N SER A 140 8.30 -27.40 1.58
CA SER A 140 9.49 -27.58 0.76
C SER A 140 10.65 -26.73 1.24
N SER A 141 11.81 -27.36 1.39
CA SER A 141 13.09 -26.70 1.61
C SER A 141 13.58 -25.91 0.40
N THR A 142 13.02 -26.14 -0.79
CA THR A 142 13.40 -25.43 -2.03
C THR A 142 12.66 -24.11 -2.24
N LEU A 143 11.71 -23.76 -1.37
CA LEU A 143 10.92 -22.53 -1.46
C LEU A 143 11.83 -21.30 -1.67
N THR A 144 12.86 -21.16 -0.85
CA THR A 144 13.78 -20.01 -0.90
C THR A 144 14.48 -19.89 -2.25
N GLY A 145 15.02 -20.99 -2.79
CA GLY A 145 15.66 -21.01 -4.11
C GLY A 145 14.68 -20.73 -5.24
N ARG A 146 13.43 -21.20 -5.14
CA ARG A 146 12.39 -20.88 -6.14
C ARG A 146 12.03 -19.39 -6.12
N LEU A 147 11.93 -18.79 -4.94
CA LEU A 147 11.64 -17.36 -4.78
C LEU A 147 12.78 -16.48 -5.29
N GLU A 148 14.03 -16.89 -5.10
CA GLU A 148 15.19 -16.25 -5.71
C GLU A 148 15.12 -16.28 -7.24
N GLY A 149 14.67 -17.40 -7.83
CA GLY A 149 14.42 -17.49 -9.27
C GLY A 149 13.34 -16.53 -9.78
N TYR A 150 12.42 -16.07 -8.92
CA TYR A 150 11.45 -15.02 -9.23
C TYR A 150 11.99 -13.59 -8.96
N GLY A 151 13.24 -13.46 -8.50
CA GLY A 151 13.88 -12.17 -8.21
C GLY A 151 13.68 -11.67 -6.79
N ILE A 152 13.23 -12.51 -5.85
CA ILE A 152 13.17 -12.13 -4.43
C ILE A 152 14.60 -12.11 -3.88
N PRO A 153 15.10 -10.95 -3.40
CA PRO A 153 16.47 -10.85 -2.94
C PRO A 153 16.65 -11.58 -1.61
N ARG A 154 17.82 -12.22 -1.45
CA ARG A 154 18.26 -12.68 -0.12
C ARG A 154 18.44 -11.46 0.79
N PRO A 155 17.98 -11.53 2.05
CA PRO A 155 18.27 -10.49 3.01
C PRO A 155 19.78 -10.48 3.23
N VAL A 156 20.44 -9.42 2.81
CA VAL A 156 21.79 -9.13 3.29
C VAL A 156 21.61 -8.78 4.76
N ALA A 157 22.39 -9.39 5.66
CA ALA A 157 22.34 -9.01 7.07
C ALA A 157 22.57 -7.50 7.15
N SER A 158 21.51 -6.75 7.43
CA SER A 158 21.65 -5.34 7.77
C SER A 158 22.53 -5.33 9.01
N ARG A 159 23.78 -4.87 8.88
CA ARG A 159 24.56 -4.48 10.05
C ARG A 159 23.62 -3.64 10.88
N SER A 160 23.36 -4.08 12.10
CA SER A 160 22.85 -3.24 13.14
C SER A 160 23.80 -2.05 13.22
N THR A 161 23.48 -0.96 12.55
CA THR A 161 23.98 0.35 12.94
C THR A 161 23.44 0.49 14.34
N GLY A 162 24.29 0.20 15.33
CA GLY A 162 23.95 0.35 16.73
C GLY A 162 23.43 1.76 16.90
N SER A 163 22.12 1.87 17.10
CA SER A 163 21.55 3.05 17.71
C SER A 163 22.10 3.03 19.13
N SER A 164 23.22 3.73 19.34
CA SER A 164 23.69 4.03 20.69
C SER A 164 22.51 4.55 21.49
N ASP A 165 22.22 3.85 22.58
CA ASP A 165 21.46 4.38 23.69
C ASP A 165 21.98 5.77 24.03
N GLY A 166 21.19 6.78 23.68
CA GLY A 166 21.32 8.16 24.13
C GLY A 166 20.08 8.51 24.92
N ARG A 167 19.93 7.92 26.11
CA ARG A 167 18.96 8.37 27.11
C ARG A 167 19.36 9.80 27.53
N GLU A 168 18.41 10.71 27.30
CA GLU A 168 18.19 12.00 27.99
C GLU A 168 19.12 13.19 27.69
N THR A 169 18.59 14.16 26.93
CA THR A 169 18.45 15.56 27.39
C THR A 169 17.43 16.29 26.49
N PRO A 170 16.31 16.83 27.05
CA PRO A 170 15.37 17.65 26.30
C PRO A 170 15.74 19.12 26.48
N VAL A 171 16.67 19.66 25.68
CA VAL A 171 17.08 21.07 25.86
C VAL A 171 17.41 21.74 24.52
N LEU A 172 16.57 22.73 24.18
CA LEU A 172 16.86 23.98 23.46
C LEU A 172 17.88 23.92 22.30
N TRP A 173 17.43 23.63 21.08
CA TRP A 173 18.16 24.02 19.86
C TRP A 173 17.29 24.62 18.74
N LEU A 174 16.07 25.06 19.06
CA LEU A 174 15.24 25.86 18.15
C LEU A 174 15.41 27.38 18.33
N LEU A 175 16.58 27.86 18.77
CA LEU A 175 16.82 29.30 18.99
C LEU A 175 18.03 29.98 18.31
N PRO A 176 18.90 29.35 17.49
CA PRO A 176 19.86 30.15 16.71
C PRO A 176 19.41 30.44 15.27
N ALA A 177 18.39 29.76 14.73
CA ALA A 177 17.98 29.95 13.33
C ALA A 177 17.09 31.17 13.07
N LEU A 178 16.45 31.75 14.10
CA LEU A 178 15.58 32.92 13.97
C LEU A 178 16.31 34.27 14.13
N LEU A 179 17.60 34.26 14.51
CA LEU A 179 18.38 35.48 14.72
C LEU A 179 19.19 35.93 13.48
N VAL A 180 19.28 35.09 12.44
CA VAL A 180 19.98 35.44 11.19
C VAL A 180 19.05 36.10 10.14
N LEU A 181 17.72 35.93 10.25
CA LEU A 181 16.78 36.56 9.32
C LEU A 181 16.41 38.01 9.70
N GLY A 182 16.69 38.44 10.94
CA GLY A 182 16.39 39.80 11.44
C GLY A 182 17.41 40.88 11.08
N LEU A 183 18.60 40.51 10.58
CA LEU A 183 19.71 41.45 10.30
C LEU A 183 19.87 41.80 8.81
N ALA A 184 19.17 41.12 7.89
CA ALA A 184 19.28 41.39 6.45
C ALA A 184 18.29 42.45 5.93
N VAL A 185 17.29 42.87 6.72
CA VAL A 185 16.27 43.86 6.30
C VAL A 185 16.51 45.26 6.90
N GLY A 186 17.39 45.39 7.88
CA GLY A 186 17.65 46.65 8.59
C GLY A 186 18.75 47.57 8.02
N MET A 187 19.51 47.12 7.02
CA MET A 187 20.72 47.83 6.55
C MET A 187 20.63 48.39 5.11
N THR A 188 19.44 48.59 4.57
CA THR A 188 19.27 49.24 3.24
C THR A 188 18.67 50.64 3.28
N PHE A 189 18.32 51.19 4.46
CA PHE A 189 17.56 52.45 4.53
C PHE A 189 18.25 53.65 5.20
N THR A 190 19.51 53.56 5.61
CA THR A 190 20.21 54.68 6.26
C THR A 190 21.59 54.90 5.68
N GLY A 191 21.69 55.64 4.57
CA GLY A 191 23.00 56.16 4.18
C GLY A 191 23.22 56.57 2.74
N ARG A 192 22.33 57.35 2.11
CA ARG A 192 22.76 58.15 0.95
C ARG A 192 22.02 59.47 0.81
N ARG A 193 22.10 60.29 1.86
CA ARG A 193 22.04 61.75 1.72
C ARG A 193 23.45 62.24 1.36
N ARG A 194 23.67 62.68 0.11
CA ARG A 194 24.24 64.00 -0.23
C ARG A 194 24.51 64.14 -1.74
N ARG A 195 23.77 65.11 -2.32
CA ARG A 195 24.09 66.09 -3.39
C ARG A 195 24.63 65.51 -4.74
N SER A 196 24.06 65.86 -5.89
CA SER A 196 24.07 67.22 -6.44
C SER A 196 22.99 67.46 -7.52
N SER A 197 22.44 68.68 -7.49
CA SER A 197 21.90 69.54 -8.56
C SER A 197 21.44 68.96 -9.91
N ALA A 198 20.17 69.23 -10.29
CA ALA A 198 19.80 70.40 -11.12
C ALA A 198 18.40 70.23 -11.77
N ARG A 199 17.58 71.30 -11.69
CA ARG A 199 16.39 71.63 -12.52
C ARG A 199 15.20 70.65 -12.39
N GLN A 200 13.93 71.04 -12.36
CA GLN A 200 13.20 72.21 -12.81
C GLN A 200 11.79 72.16 -12.17
N ALA A 201 11.14 73.32 -12.00
CA ALA A 201 9.70 73.60 -12.24
C ALA A 201 8.64 72.51 -11.89
N THR A 202 7.50 72.73 -11.25
CA THR A 202 6.64 73.90 -10.97
C THR A 202 5.36 73.30 -10.33
N GLN A 203 4.56 74.14 -9.65
CA GLN A 203 3.14 73.95 -9.29
C GLN A 203 2.83 73.11 -8.05
N ASP A 204 2.43 73.76 -6.94
CA ASP A 204 1.03 74.16 -6.60
C ASP A 204 0.24 72.94 -6.09
N GLY A 205 -0.50 72.93 -4.99
CA GLY A 205 -0.90 73.90 -3.96
C GLY A 205 -1.59 73.07 -2.87
N LEU A 206 -1.49 73.48 -1.59
CA LEU A 206 -2.58 74.09 -0.83
C LEU A 206 -3.44 73.08 -0.01
N VAL A 207 -3.79 73.53 1.19
CA VAL A 207 -4.85 73.04 2.11
C VAL A 207 -4.44 72.05 3.22
N SER A 208 -3.94 72.65 4.31
CA SER A 208 -4.48 72.71 5.68
C SER A 208 -5.22 71.56 6.38
N PRO A 209 -5.14 71.54 7.74
CA PRO A 209 -5.54 70.47 8.66
C PRO A 209 -6.93 70.72 9.28
N LEU A 210 -7.42 69.81 10.14
CA LEU A 210 -8.16 70.09 11.38
C LEU A 210 -8.68 68.80 12.04
N ASP A 211 -8.68 68.82 13.38
CA ASP A 211 -9.62 68.22 14.35
C ASP A 211 -9.95 66.72 14.26
N GLY A 212 -10.10 65.98 15.36
CA GLY A 212 -10.33 66.34 16.74
C GLY A 212 -11.07 65.19 17.42
N ASP A 213 -10.95 65.18 18.75
CA ASP A 213 -11.93 64.67 19.71
C ASP A 213 -12.32 63.18 19.86
N ILE A 214 -12.02 62.71 21.09
CA ILE A 214 -12.94 62.16 22.11
C ILE A 214 -13.77 60.92 21.75
N GLY A 215 -13.56 59.85 22.54
CA GLY A 215 -14.44 58.67 22.50
C GLY A 215 -14.20 57.64 23.60
N ARG A 216 -14.57 58.00 24.83
CA ARG A 216 -14.69 57.17 26.04
C ARG A 216 -15.83 56.14 25.90
N ALA A 217 -15.68 54.88 26.35
CA ALA A 217 -16.68 54.04 27.05
C ALA A 217 -16.28 52.55 27.05
N ILE A 218 -15.99 51.89 28.19
CA ILE A 218 -16.88 51.24 29.20
C ILE A 218 -17.04 49.71 28.95
N ARG A 219 -16.69 48.93 30.00
CA ARG A 219 -17.26 47.67 30.58
C ARG A 219 -17.81 46.59 29.62
N SER A 220 -17.78 45.29 29.87
CA SER A 220 -17.52 44.43 31.04
C SER A 220 -17.45 42.96 30.53
N PRO A 221 -17.11 41.98 31.40
CA PRO A 221 -16.87 40.59 31.03
C PRO A 221 -18.03 39.61 31.36
N ARG A 222 -17.81 38.33 30.98
CA ARG A 222 -18.28 37.03 31.54
C ARG A 222 -19.32 36.21 30.77
N GLY A 223 -19.08 34.89 30.86
CA GLY A 223 -20.01 33.78 30.62
C GLY A 223 -19.63 33.00 29.37
N ALA A 224 -19.39 31.69 29.36
CA ALA A 224 -19.54 30.64 30.36
C ALA A 224 -18.61 29.47 29.98
#